data_AF-A0A455UGF6-F1
#
_entry.id   AF-A0A455UGF6-F1
#
_cell.length_a   1.000
_cell.length_b   1.000
_cell.length_c   1.000
_cell.angle_alpha   90.00
_cell.angle_beta   90.00
_cell.angle_gamma   90.00
#
_symmetry.space_group_name_H-M   'P 1'
#
loop_
_entity.id
_entity.type
_entity.pdbx_description
1 polymer ?
#
loop_
_entity_poly.entity_id
_entity_poly.type
_entity_poly.pdbx_seq_one_letter_code
_entity_poly.pdbx_strand_id
1 'polypeptide(L)'
;MGYTLKEIAGQHHRMFCDVAETATQAYQDFWRALASGESRQGTFRRINAQGSDIWLEATYLPIKNRRGSVISILKIANDITAAHQEAERKMPY
;
A
#
# COMPACT_ATOMS: atom_id res chain seq x y z
N MET A 1 -0.69 11.35 0.74
CA MET A 1 -0.42 10.96 -0.66
C MET A 1 -0.19 12.14 -1.60
N GLY A 2 -0.95 13.23 -1.52
CA GLY A 2 -0.68 14.44 -2.34
C GLY A 2 -1.07 14.36 -3.82
N TYR A 3 -1.67 13.25 -4.26
CA TYR A 3 -2.27 13.12 -5.59
C TYR A 3 -3.76 13.49 -5.57
N THR A 4 -4.24 14.03 -6.67
CA THR A 4 -5.66 14.19 -6.98
C THR A 4 -6.26 12.87 -7.48
N LEU A 5 -7.58 12.74 -7.42
CA LEU A 5 -8.28 11.57 -7.97
C LEU A 5 -7.98 11.37 -9.47
N LYS A 6 -7.90 12.45 -10.25
CA LYS A 6 -7.66 12.39 -11.69
C LYS A 6 -6.28 11.82 -12.03
N GLU A 7 -5.29 12.05 -11.17
CA GLU A 7 -3.93 11.55 -11.38
C GLU A 7 -3.80 10.06 -11.07
N ILE A 8 -4.69 9.49 -10.24
CA ILE A 8 -4.58 8.11 -9.76
C ILE A 8 -5.65 7.17 -10.34
N ALA A 9 -6.78 7.71 -10.81
CA ALA A 9 -7.84 6.90 -11.38
C ALA A 9 -7.35 6.17 -12.64
N GLY A 10 -7.54 4.85 -12.67
CA GLY A 10 -7.06 3.98 -13.76
C GLY A 10 -5.57 3.65 -13.73
N GLN A 11 -4.80 4.24 -12.81
CA GLN A 11 -3.40 3.92 -12.62
C GLN A 11 -3.22 2.70 -11.73
N HIS A 12 -2.16 1.95 -11.97
CA HIS A 12 -1.82 0.79 -11.15
C HIS A 12 -1.23 1.23 -9.80
N HIS A 13 -1.65 0.58 -8.70
CA HIS A 13 -1.20 0.89 -7.32
C HIS A 13 0.32 1.00 -7.16
N ARG A 14 1.10 0.29 -8.00
CA ARG A 14 2.57 0.32 -8.02
C ARG A 14 3.16 1.73 -8.15
N MET A 15 2.41 2.71 -8.67
CA MET A 15 2.85 4.10 -8.75
C MET A 15 3.18 4.72 -7.38
N PHE A 16 2.65 4.17 -6.30
CA PHE A 16 2.91 4.61 -4.94
C PHE A 16 4.08 3.86 -4.28
N CYS A 17 4.67 2.87 -4.95
CA CYS A 17 5.69 1.99 -4.41
C CYS A 17 7.07 2.33 -4.98
N ASP A 18 8.12 1.97 -4.24
CA ASP A 18 9.47 2.02 -4.79
C ASP A 18 9.62 0.98 -5.92
N VAL A 19 10.36 1.33 -6.98
CA VAL A 19 10.53 0.46 -8.15
C VAL A 19 11.19 -0.87 -7.75
N ALA A 20 12.18 -0.83 -6.85
CA ALA A 20 12.84 -2.03 -6.37
C ALA A 20 11.88 -2.92 -5.57
N GLU A 21 10.98 -2.35 -4.76
CA GLU A 21 9.93 -3.10 -4.05
C GLU A 21 9.02 -3.82 -5.06
N THR A 22 8.57 -3.13 -6.11
CA THR A 22 7.64 -3.68 -7.09
C THR A 22 8.24 -4.81 -7.94
N ALA A 23 9.56 -4.87 -8.03
CA ALA A 23 10.29 -5.93 -8.73
C ALA A 23 10.45 -7.20 -7.88
N THR A 24 10.17 -7.15 -6.59
CA THR A 24 10.37 -8.29 -5.68
C THR A 24 9.31 -9.38 -5.85
N GLN A 25 9.69 -10.61 -5.50
CA GLN A 25 8.74 -11.73 -5.37
C GLN A 25 7.68 -11.46 -4.30
N ALA A 26 8.06 -10.81 -3.19
CA ALA A 26 7.15 -10.46 -2.12
C ALA A 26 5.99 -9.56 -2.58
N TYR A 27 6.26 -8.59 -3.46
CA TYR A 27 5.23 -7.75 -4.05
C TYR A 27 4.26 -8.54 -4.93
N GLN A 28 4.77 -9.48 -5.73
CA GLN A 28 3.93 -10.35 -6.56
C GLN A 28 3.06 -11.27 -5.68
N ASP A 29 3.64 -11.84 -4.63
CA ASP A 29 2.96 -12.75 -3.70
C ASP A 29 1.85 -12.04 -2.93
N PHE A 30 2.11 -10.79 -2.55
CA PHE A 30 1.11 -9.91 -1.94
C PHE A 30 -0.14 -9.77 -2.82
N TRP A 31 0.03 -9.50 -4.12
CA TRP A 31 -1.11 -9.40 -5.04
C TRP A 31 -1.76 -10.76 -5.34
N ARG A 32 -0.98 -11.84 -5.41
CA ARG A 32 -1.52 -13.20 -5.56
C ARG A 32 -2.41 -13.59 -4.37
N ALA A 33 -1.98 -13.29 -3.16
CA ALA A 33 -2.77 -13.49 -1.94
C ALA A 33 -4.07 -12.68 -1.94
N LEU A 34 -4.01 -11.41 -2.32
CA LEU A 34 -5.22 -10.59 -2.44
C LEU A 34 -6.19 -11.13 -3.49
N ALA A 35 -5.67 -11.58 -4.64
CA ALA A 35 -6.47 -12.18 -5.70
C ALA A 35 -7.11 -13.53 -5.30
N SER A 36 -6.46 -14.31 -4.42
CA SER A 36 -7.04 -15.53 -3.84
C SER A 36 -8.04 -15.24 -2.72
N GLY A 37 -8.18 -13.98 -2.31
CA GLY A 37 -9.14 -13.54 -1.32
C GLY A 37 -8.61 -13.52 0.12
N GLU A 38 -7.28 -13.54 0.29
CA GLU A 38 -6.59 -13.37 1.57
C GLU A 38 -6.34 -11.87 1.81
N SER A 39 -6.79 -11.36 2.96
CA SER A 39 -6.52 -9.97 3.37
C SER A 39 -5.07 -9.78 3.78
N ARG A 40 -4.53 -8.58 3.56
CA ARG A 40 -3.16 -8.23 3.99
C ARG A 40 -3.17 -6.96 4.82
N GLN A 41 -2.48 -7.00 5.96
CA GLN A 41 -2.31 -5.86 6.86
C GLN A 41 -0.83 -5.65 7.15
N GLY A 42 -0.43 -4.40 7.36
CA GLY A 42 0.90 -4.07 7.81
C GLY A 42 1.24 -2.59 7.65
N THR A 43 2.51 -2.30 7.87
CA THR A 43 3.09 -0.98 7.66
C THR A 43 3.87 -0.97 6.35
N PHE A 44 3.56 0.00 5.49
CA PHE A 44 4.10 0.08 4.14
C PHE A 44 4.69 1.46 3.87
N ARG A 45 5.94 1.50 3.41
CA ARG A 45 6.55 2.70 2.84
C ARG A 45 5.95 2.97 1.46
N ARG A 46 5.57 4.21 1.19
CA ARG A 46 5.03 4.66 -0.10
C ARG A 46 5.61 6.01 -0.49
N ILE A 47 5.56 6.31 -1.78
CA ILE A 47 6.06 7.56 -2.35
C ILE A 47 4.84 8.45 -2.68
N ASN A 48 4.84 9.66 -2.13
CA ASN A 48 3.79 10.65 -2.38
C ASN A 48 4.02 11.39 -3.72
N ALA A 49 3.10 12.28 -4.12
CA ALA A 49 3.21 13.02 -5.39
C ALA A 49 4.44 13.95 -5.47
N GLN A 50 5.02 14.31 -4.32
CA GLN A 50 6.21 15.13 -4.20
C GLN A 50 7.51 14.29 -4.21
N GLY A 51 7.41 12.97 -4.36
CA GLY A 51 8.57 12.07 -4.31
C GLY A 51 9.07 11.78 -2.89
N SER A 52 8.35 12.20 -1.85
CA SER A 52 8.74 11.95 -0.46
C SER A 52 8.15 10.65 0.07
N ASP A 53 8.90 10.03 0.98
CA ASP A 53 8.44 8.85 1.69
C ASP A 53 7.33 9.19 2.68
N ILE A 54 6.34 8.33 2.69
CA ILE A 54 5.33 8.27 3.74
C ILE A 54 5.19 6.82 4.22
N TRP A 55 4.77 6.68 5.47
CA TRP A 55 4.54 5.39 6.10
C TRP A 55 3.06 5.24 6.36
N LEU A 56 2.49 4.16 5.81
CA LEU A 56 1.07 3.86 5.94
C LEU A 56 0.88 2.57 6.71
N GLU A 57 0.13 2.63 7.82
CA GLU A 57 -0.51 1.44 8.35
C GLU A 57 -1.74 1.16 7.51
N ALA A 58 -1.80 0.01 6.84
CA ALA A 58 -2.85 -0.26 5.88
C ALA A 58 -3.36 -1.70 5.92
N THR A 59 -4.63 -1.84 5.59
CA THR A 59 -5.32 -3.12 5.39
C THR A 59 -5.91 -3.16 3.99
N TYR A 60 -5.59 -4.22 3.26
CA TYR A 60 -6.08 -4.54 1.92
C TYR A 60 -7.07 -5.69 2.04
N LEU A 61 -8.33 -5.44 1.66
CA LEU A 61 -9.49 -6.30 1.84
C LEU A 61 -10.05 -6.71 0.48
N PRO A 62 -9.95 -7.99 0.09
CA PRO A 62 -10.57 -8.49 -1.14
C PRO A 62 -12.10 -8.46 -1.05
N ILE A 63 -12.76 -7.82 -2.01
CA ILE A 63 -14.20 -7.83 -2.17
C ILE A 63 -14.57 -8.94 -3.15
N LYS A 64 -15.39 -9.90 -2.68
CA LYS A 64 -15.82 -11.07 -3.45
C LYS A 64 -17.23 -10.87 -3.99
N ASN A 65 -17.49 -11.39 -5.19
CA ASN A 65 -18.85 -11.49 -5.74
C ASN A 65 -19.60 -12.71 -5.14
N ARG A 66 -20.86 -12.91 -5.55
CA ARG A 66 -21.70 -14.04 -5.10
C ARG A 66 -21.16 -15.43 -5.45
N ARG A 67 -20.22 -15.52 -6.40
CA ARG A 67 -19.55 -16.77 -6.81
C ARG A 67 -18.22 -16.99 -6.07
N GLY A 68 -17.85 -16.10 -5.14
CA GLY A 68 -16.62 -16.18 -4.36
C GLY A 68 -15.38 -15.61 -5.06
N SER A 69 -15.48 -15.14 -6.30
CA SER A 69 -14.35 -14.54 -7.02
C SER A 69 -14.10 -13.11 -6.56
N VAL A 70 -12.84 -12.75 -6.35
CA VAL A 70 -12.43 -11.37 -6.02
C VAL A 70 -12.65 -10.47 -7.24
N ILE A 71 -13.35 -9.35 -7.04
CA ILE A 71 -13.68 -8.38 -8.09
C ILE A 71 -13.03 -7.01 -7.88
N SER A 72 -12.65 -6.69 -6.64
CA SER A 72 -11.94 -5.47 -6.29
C SER A 72 -11.22 -5.62 -4.96
N ILE A 73 -10.27 -4.73 -4.68
CA ILE A 73 -9.57 -4.65 -3.40
C ILE A 73 -9.91 -3.30 -2.76
N LEU A 74 -10.47 -3.31 -1.55
CA LEU A 74 -10.60 -2.12 -0.72
C LEU A 74 -9.32 -1.94 0.10
N LYS A 75 -8.75 -0.73 0.07
CA LYS A 75 -7.61 -0.38 0.90
C LYS A 75 -8.04 0.69 1.91
N ILE A 76 -7.84 0.40 3.19
CA ILE A 76 -7.94 1.37 4.28
C ILE A 76 -6.52 1.65 4.75
N ALA A 77 -6.14 2.91 4.87
CA ALA A 77 -4.80 3.29 5.27
C ALA A 77 -4.83 4.52 6.19
N ASN A 78 -4.01 4.46 7.23
CA ASN A 78 -3.72 5.58 8.11
C ASN A 78 -2.28 6.05 7.88
N ASP A 79 -2.09 7.37 7.79
CA ASP A 79 -0.76 7.96 7.64
C ASP A 79 -0.10 8.04 9.03
N ILE A 80 0.98 7.28 9.20
CA ILE A 80 1.74 7.19 10.45
C ILE A 80 3.15 7.81 10.29
N THR A 81 3.39 8.58 9.22
CA THR A 81 4.71 9.12 8.88
C THR A 81 5.32 9.91 10.04
N ALA A 82 4.53 10.77 10.69
CA ALA A 82 5.00 11.57 11.82
C ALA A 82 5.44 10.71 13.01
N ALA A 83 4.64 9.70 13.37
CA ALA A 83 4.97 8.78 14.46
C ALA A 83 6.20 7.93 14.14
N HIS A 84 6.32 7.49 12.88
CA HIS A 84 7.48 6.74 12.39
C HIS A 84 8.77 7.55 12.50
N GLN A 85 8.77 8.79 12.01
CA GLN A 85 9.93 9.69 12.08
C GLN A 85 10.32 10.03 13.52
N GLU A 86 9.34 10.18 14.42
CA GLU A 86 9.62 10.43 15.83
C GLU A 86 10.29 9.23 16.51
N ALA A 87 9.85 8.01 16.19
CA ALA A 87 10.46 6.78 16.71
C ALA A 87 11.91 6.62 16.25
N GLU A 88 12.20 6.87 14.96
CA GLU A 88 13.56 6.85 14.42
C GLU A 88 14.47 7.88 15.11
N ARG A 89 13.96 9.08 15.40
CA ARG A 89 14.73 10.13 16.10
C ARG A 89 15.04 9.78 17.56
N LYS A 90 14.20 8.99 18.21
CA LYS A 90 14.36 8.58 19.62
C LYS A 90 15.26 7.35 19.82
N MET A 91 15.64 6.67 18.76
CA MET A 91 16.63 5.58 18.77
C MET A 91 17.91 5.94 18.01
N PRO A 92 18.62 7.05 18.34
CA PRO A 92 19.95 7.24 17.81
C PRO A 92 20.87 6.20 18.47
N TYR A 93 21.55 5.41 17.63
CA TYR A 93 22.66 4.54 18.06
C TYR A 93 23.71 5.32 18.84
#